data_AF-A0A4Y7RM69-F1
#
_entry.id   AF-A0A4Y7RM69-F1
#
_cell.length_a   1.000
_cell.length_b   1.000
_cell.length_c   1.000
_cell.angle_alpha   90.00
_cell.angle_beta   90.00
_cell.angle_gamma   90.00
#
_symmetry.space_group_name_H-M   'P 1'
#
loop_
_entity.id
_entity.type
_entity.pdbx_description
1 polymer ?
#
loop_
_entity_poly.entity_id
_entity_poly.type
_entity_poly.pdbx_seq_one_letter_code
_entity_poly.pdbx_strand_id
1 'polypeptide(L)'
;MRFKLFGKNETRHDIAEFIYKNYYKTAYYTAYKYCDDHAMAEEAAQEAIFQAIKNFDQLKDSGKLESWLKAIARNNVLKMLKSMAKSPAVKCQAHFKKELEKIFHYARQKNITN
;
A
#
# COMPACT_ATOMS: atom_id res chain seq x y z
N MET A 1 6.94 19.48 14.23
CA MET A 1 8.23 18.77 14.06
C MET A 1 8.34 18.30 12.62
N ARG A 2 9.49 18.58 11.98
CA ARG A 2 9.78 18.22 10.59
C ARG A 2 10.52 16.88 10.61
N PHE A 3 10.07 15.97 9.75
CA PHE A 3 10.61 14.65 9.53
C PHE A 3 12.16 14.69 9.46
N LYS A 4 12.84 13.93 10.34
CA LYS A 4 14.31 13.77 10.36
C LYS A 4 14.67 12.29 10.39
N LEU A 5 14.32 11.55 9.34
CA LEU A 5 15.00 10.28 9.06
C LEU A 5 16.30 10.49 8.29
N PHE A 6 16.41 11.62 7.60
CA PHE A 6 17.46 11.91 6.64
C PHE A 6 18.07 13.29 6.93
N GLY A 7 19.40 13.38 6.77
CA GLY A 7 20.18 14.60 6.94
C GLY A 7 19.92 15.65 5.84
N LYS A 8 20.37 16.89 6.05
CA LYS A 8 20.18 18.02 5.11
C LYS A 8 20.79 17.81 3.71
N ASN A 9 21.60 16.77 3.50
CA ASN A 9 22.37 16.52 2.27
C ASN A 9 21.92 15.27 1.50
N GLU A 10 20.85 14.61 1.93
CA GLU A 10 20.42 13.36 1.29
C GLU A 10 19.60 13.62 0.04
N THR A 11 19.91 12.87 -1.00
CA THR A 11 19.30 13.02 -2.31
C THR A 11 17.97 12.30 -2.37
N ARG A 12 17.11 12.67 -3.34
CA ARG A 12 15.88 11.91 -3.62
C ARG A 12 16.17 10.44 -3.96
N HIS A 13 17.37 10.14 -4.44
CA HIS A 13 17.81 8.77 -4.72
C HIS A 13 18.00 7.96 -3.43
N ASP A 14 18.62 8.53 -2.40
CA ASP A 14 18.84 7.86 -1.11
C ASP A 14 17.51 7.53 -0.42
N ILE A 15 16.56 8.45 -0.47
CA ILE A 15 15.18 8.27 0.03
C ILE A 15 14.49 7.13 -0.72
N ALA A 16 14.60 7.11 -2.05
CA ALA A 16 13.99 6.09 -2.88
C ALA A 16 14.57 4.71 -2.61
N GLU A 17 15.89 4.61 -2.51
CA GLU A 17 16.59 3.37 -2.21
C GLU A 17 16.20 2.83 -0.83
N PHE A 18 16.16 3.70 0.20
CA PHE A 18 15.72 3.32 1.53
C PHE A 18 14.29 2.77 1.55
N ILE A 19 13.33 3.47 0.91
CA ILE A 19 11.93 3.03 0.89
C ILE A 19 11.80 1.69 0.17
N TYR A 20 12.46 1.55 -0.99
CA TYR A 20 12.41 0.32 -1.78
C TYR A 20 12.98 -0.87 -0.99
N LYS A 21 14.22 -0.75 -0.49
CA LYS A 21 14.91 -1.85 0.20
C LYS A 21 14.17 -2.31 1.46
N ASN A 22 13.64 -1.37 2.24
CA ASN A 22 13.02 -1.69 3.53
C ASN A 22 11.56 -2.12 3.42
N TYR A 23 10.84 -1.66 2.39
CA TYR A 23 9.39 -1.81 2.40
C TYR A 23 8.76 -2.41 1.15
N TYR A 24 9.53 -2.68 0.08
CA TYR A 24 8.99 -3.33 -1.11
C TYR A 24 8.33 -4.69 -0.78
N LYS A 25 9.04 -5.54 -0.01
CA LYS A 25 8.50 -6.84 0.43
C LYS A 25 7.22 -6.68 1.26
N THR A 26 7.17 -5.68 2.13
CA THR A 26 5.98 -5.39 2.95
C THR A 26 4.79 -4.98 2.10
N ALA A 27 5.00 -4.11 1.10
CA ALA A 27 3.96 -3.72 0.14
C ALA A 27 3.49 -4.94 -0.67
N TYR A 28 4.43 -5.73 -1.17
CA TYR A 28 4.17 -6.95 -1.93
C TYR A 28 3.33 -7.96 -1.17
N TYR A 29 3.77 -8.41 0.01
CA TYR A 29 3.03 -9.38 0.80
C TYR A 29 1.69 -8.83 1.30
N THR A 30 1.59 -7.50 1.47
CA THR A 30 0.30 -6.87 1.76
C THR A 30 -0.64 -7.00 0.58
N ALA A 31 -0.19 -6.67 -0.63
CA ALA A 31 -1.02 -6.79 -1.84
C ALA A 31 -1.38 -8.25 -2.15
N TYR A 32 -0.41 -9.15 -2.06
CA TYR A 32 -0.57 -10.58 -2.33
C TYR A 32 -1.68 -11.23 -1.48
N LYS A 33 -1.79 -10.84 -0.21
CA LYS A 33 -2.88 -11.30 0.69
C LYS A 33 -4.29 -10.97 0.19
N TYR A 34 -4.44 -10.01 -0.74
CA TYR A 34 -5.74 -9.62 -1.28
C TYR A 34 -6.02 -10.13 -2.70
N CYS A 35 -4.99 -10.39 -3.51
CA CYS A 35 -5.18 -10.84 -4.90
C CYS A 35 -4.85 -12.32 -5.11
N ASP A 36 -4.01 -12.92 -4.25
CA ASP A 36 -3.43 -14.25 -4.46
C ASP A 36 -2.77 -14.43 -5.85
N ASP A 37 -2.32 -13.32 -6.43
CA ASP A 37 -1.75 -13.22 -7.77
C ASP A 37 -0.43 -12.46 -7.68
N HIS A 38 0.66 -13.12 -8.08
CA HIS A 38 2.01 -12.55 -7.96
C HIS A 38 2.20 -11.32 -8.84
N ALA A 39 1.70 -11.33 -10.08
CA ALA A 39 1.88 -10.22 -11.01
C ALA A 39 1.11 -8.97 -10.53
N MET A 40 -0.13 -9.15 -10.07
CA MET A 40 -0.92 -8.07 -9.50
C MET A 40 -0.30 -7.53 -8.20
N ALA A 41 0.25 -8.41 -7.36
CA ALA A 41 0.93 -8.00 -6.15
C ALA A 41 2.20 -7.19 -6.43
N GLU A 42 2.99 -7.59 -7.44
CA GLU A 42 4.17 -6.83 -7.88
C GLU A 42 3.79 -5.45 -8.39
N GLU A 43 2.79 -5.35 -9.27
CA GLU A 43 2.32 -4.08 -9.81
C GLU A 43 1.81 -3.15 -8.70
N ALA A 44 0.96 -3.66 -7.82
CA ALA A 44 0.42 -2.89 -6.69
C ALA A 44 1.54 -2.42 -5.73
N ALA A 45 2.57 -3.22 -5.51
CA ALA A 45 3.71 -2.90 -4.66
C ALA A 45 4.63 -1.85 -5.29
N GLN A 46 4.94 -1.97 -6.58
CA GLN A 46 5.74 -0.98 -7.30
C GLN A 46 5.07 0.39 -7.27
N GLU A 47 3.76 0.45 -7.57
CA GLU A 47 2.97 1.68 -7.50
C GLU A 47 2.93 2.24 -6.07
N ALA A 48 2.87 1.38 -5.04
CA ALA A 48 2.90 1.83 -3.66
C ALA A 48 4.24 2.48 -3.27
N ILE A 49 5.35 1.89 -3.70
CA ILE A 49 6.69 2.45 -3.48
C ILE A 49 6.83 3.78 -4.22
N PHE A 50 6.38 3.87 -5.47
CA PHE A 50 6.42 5.11 -6.24
C PHE A 50 5.64 6.24 -5.55
N GLN A 51 4.42 5.95 -5.08
CA GLN A 51 3.62 6.92 -4.33
C GLN A 51 4.26 7.32 -3.00
N ALA A 52 4.92 6.38 -2.31
CA ALA A 52 5.61 6.66 -1.06
C ALA A 52 6.82 7.58 -1.26
N ILE A 53 7.63 7.34 -2.29
CA ILE A 53 8.76 8.21 -2.66
C ILE A 53 8.26 9.60 -3.03
N LYS A 54 7.23 9.68 -3.89
CA LYS A 54 6.67 10.94 -4.37
C LYS A 54 6.11 11.82 -3.24
N ASN A 55 5.48 11.21 -2.24
CA ASN A 55 4.82 11.93 -1.14
C ASN A 55 5.63 11.87 0.16
N PHE A 56 6.89 11.45 0.11
CA PHE A 56 7.70 11.23 1.29
C PHE A 56 7.85 12.50 2.14
N ASP A 57 8.04 13.66 1.51
CA ASP A 57 8.16 14.96 2.17
C ASP A 57 6.90 15.36 2.97
N GLN A 58 5.75 14.76 2.67
CA GLN A 58 4.48 15.01 3.36
C GLN A 58 4.31 14.14 4.61
N LEU A 59 5.13 13.10 4.75
CA LEU A 59 5.09 12.23 5.91
C LEU A 59 5.63 13.00 7.12
N LYS A 60 4.74 13.26 8.10
CA LYS A 60 5.09 14.02 9.31
C LYS A 60 5.68 13.14 10.42
N ASP A 61 5.46 11.84 10.34
CA ASP A 61 5.78 10.86 11.38
C ASP A 61 6.35 9.59 10.74
N SER A 62 7.62 9.28 11.06
CA SER A 62 8.34 8.12 10.55
C SER A 62 7.80 6.80 11.07
N GLY A 63 7.21 6.79 12.27
CA GLY A 63 6.58 5.59 12.85
C GLY A 63 5.37 5.11 12.04
N LYS A 64 4.83 5.96 11.15
CA LYS A 64 3.68 5.63 10.31
C LYS A 64 4.04 5.14 8.91
N LEU A 65 5.33 5.19 8.50
CA LEU A 65 5.75 4.85 7.14
C LEU A 65 5.28 3.46 6.71
N GLU A 66 5.50 2.45 7.56
CA GLU A 66 5.09 1.07 7.27
C GLU A 66 3.57 0.94 7.13
N SER A 67 2.81 1.49 8.09
CA SER A 67 1.35 1.44 8.09
C SER A 67 0.75 2.16 6.88
N TRP A 68 1.37 3.27 6.48
CA TRP A 68 0.98 4.06 5.33
C TRP A 68 1.25 3.31 4.03
N LEU A 69 2.42 2.68 3.88
CA LEU A 69 2.72 1.89 2.70
C LEU A 69 1.80 0.68 2.56
N LYS A 70 1.50 -0.02 3.66
CA LYS A 70 0.51 -1.11 3.67
C LYS A 70 -0.87 -0.61 3.19
N ALA A 71 -1.28 0.59 3.62
CA ALA A 71 -2.54 1.18 3.19
C ALA A 71 -2.54 1.50 1.69
N ILE A 72 -1.46 2.06 1.15
CA ILE A 72 -1.32 2.33 -0.29
C ILE A 72 -1.37 1.04 -1.09
N ALA A 73 -0.54 0.03 -0.74
CA ALA A 73 -0.50 -1.25 -1.45
C ALA A 73 -1.86 -1.95 -1.47
N ARG A 74 -2.56 -1.97 -0.32
CA ARG A 74 -3.95 -2.46 -0.23
C ARG A 74 -4.89 -1.69 -1.15
N ASN A 75 -4.83 -0.36 -1.15
CA ASN A 75 -5.75 0.43 -1.98
C ASN A 75 -5.49 0.21 -3.48
N ASN A 76 -4.23 0.05 -3.88
CA ASN A 76 -3.84 -0.24 -5.25
C ASN A 76 -4.40 -1.59 -5.73
N VAL A 77 -4.12 -2.67 -4.99
CA VAL A 77 -4.61 -4.01 -5.38
C VAL A 77 -6.15 -4.08 -5.40
N LEU A 78 -6.83 -3.42 -4.46
CA LEU A 78 -8.29 -3.36 -4.46
C LEU A 78 -8.87 -2.55 -5.62
N LYS A 79 -8.16 -1.51 -6.08
CA LYS A 79 -8.53 -0.76 -7.28
C LYS A 79 -8.43 -1.66 -8.51
N MET A 80 -7.34 -2.43 -8.63
CA MET A 80 -7.12 -3.38 -9.74
C MET A 80 -8.21 -4.46 -9.78
N LEU A 81 -8.50 -5.08 -8.64
CA LEU A 81 -9.58 -6.08 -8.50
C LEU A 81 -10.95 -5.49 -8.88
N LYS A 82 -11.23 -4.25 -8.46
CA LYS A 82 -12.47 -3.56 -8.83
C LYS A 82 -12.58 -3.28 -10.32
N SER A 83 -11.49 -2.91 -11.00
CA SER A 83 -11.50 -2.73 -12.46
C SER A 83 -11.74 -4.06 -13.18
N MET A 84 -11.13 -5.16 -12.71
CA MET A 84 -11.33 -6.48 -13.31
C MET A 84 -12.77 -6.98 -13.13
N ALA A 85 -13.37 -6.76 -11.95
CA ALA A 85 -14.76 -7.14 -11.68
C ALA A 85 -15.80 -6.34 -12.49
N LYS A 86 -15.43 -5.15 -13.00
CA LYS A 86 -16.28 -4.34 -13.88
C LYS A 86 -16.20 -4.79 -15.35
N SER A 87 -15.14 -5.49 -15.73
CA SER A 87 -15.06 -6.13 -17.04
C SER A 87 -15.98 -7.37 -17.04
N PRO A 88 -16.89 -7.52 -18.02
CA PRO A 88 -17.84 -8.63 -18.06
C PRO A 88 -17.19 -10.03 -18.16
N ALA A 89 -15.87 -10.11 -18.35
CA ALA A 89 -15.10 -11.35 -18.50
C ALA A 89 -14.65 -12.01 -17.17
N VAL A 90 -14.76 -11.35 -16.00
CA VAL A 90 -14.19 -11.87 -14.72
C VAL A 90 -15.27 -11.92 -13.62
N LYS A 91 -16.32 -12.72 -13.83
CA LYS A 91 -17.31 -13.02 -12.78
C LYS A 91 -17.04 -14.40 -12.17
N CYS A 92 -15.92 -14.56 -11.47
CA CYS A 92 -15.68 -15.71 -10.58
C CYS A 92 -14.77 -15.28 -9.43
N GLN A 93 -15.31 -14.63 -8.39
CA GLN A 93 -14.70 -14.54 -7.04
C GLN A 93 -15.67 -13.84 -6.07
N ALA A 94 -16.85 -14.46 -5.88
CA ALA A 94 -17.89 -13.94 -4.97
C ALA A 94 -17.53 -14.09 -3.47
N HIS A 95 -16.52 -14.91 -3.14
CA HIS A 95 -16.12 -15.18 -1.76
C HIS A 95 -15.29 -14.04 -1.15
N PHE A 96 -14.47 -13.36 -1.96
CA PHE A 96 -13.51 -12.37 -1.46
C PHE A 96 -14.14 -11.05 -1.01
N LYS A 97 -15.27 -10.66 -1.62
CA LYS A 97 -15.97 -9.39 -1.31
C LYS A 97 -16.47 -9.32 0.14
N LYS A 98 -16.94 -10.44 0.69
CA LYS A 98 -17.38 -10.52 2.10
C LYS A 98 -16.22 -10.33 3.07
N GLU A 99 -15.03 -10.84 2.75
CA GLU A 99 -13.85 -10.70 3.60
C GLU A 99 -13.26 -9.29 3.52
N LEU A 100 -13.31 -8.66 2.34
CA LEU A 100 -12.97 -7.25 2.17
C LEU A 100 -13.88 -6.33 2.97
N GLU A 101 -15.19 -6.58 2.99
CA GLU A 101 -16.15 -5.80 3.78
C GLU A 101 -15.87 -5.91 5.29
N LYS A 102 -15.50 -7.10 5.78
CA LYS A 102 -15.06 -7.29 7.17
C LYS A 102 -13.76 -6.54 7.48
N ILE A 103 -12.77 -6.57 6.59
CA ILE A 103 -11.49 -5.86 6.77
C ILE A 103 -11.70 -4.33 6.75
N PHE A 104 -12.53 -3.81 5.85
CA PHE A 104 -12.88 -2.39 5.83
C PHE A 104 -13.64 -1.95 7.08
N HIS A 105 -14.56 -2.79 7.57
CA HIS A 105 -15.28 -2.54 8.82
C HIS A 105 -14.32 -2.48 10.02
N TYR A 106 -13.38 -3.42 10.12
CA TYR A 106 -12.34 -3.44 11.16
C TYR A 106 -11.41 -2.22 11.11
N ALA A 107 -10.94 -1.84 9.92
CA ALA A 107 -10.08 -0.67 9.74
C ALA A 107 -10.80 0.66 10.03
N ARG A 108 -12.11 0.73 9.81
CA ARG A 108 -12.94 1.91 10.12
C ARG A 108 -13.15 2.09 11.62
N GLN A 109 -13.27 1.01 12.37
CA GLN A 109 -13.43 1.05 13.82
C GLN A 109 -12.16 1.54 14.55
N LYS A 110 -10.97 1.20 14.08
CA LYS A 110 -9.70 1.62 14.72
C LYS A 110 -9.27 3.06 14.44
N ASN A 111 -9.88 3.75 13.48
CA ASN A 111 -9.60 5.16 13.17
C ASN A 111 -10.46 6.16 13.98
N ILE A 112 -11.27 5.67 14.94
CA ILE A 112 -12.10 6.50 15.84
C ILE A 112 -11.55 6.48 17.29
N THR A 113 -10.57 5.63 17.59
CA THR A 113 -9.92 5.57 18.92
C THR A 113 -8.44 5.95 18.81
N ASN A 114 -8.18 7.25 18.64
CA ASN A 114 -7.01 7.94 19.19
C ASN A 114 -7.27 9.46 19.19
#